data_AF-A0A5N7IMU8-F1
#
_entry.id   AF-A0A5N7IMU8-F1
#
_cell.length_a   1.000
_cell.length_b   1.000
_cell.length_c   1.000
_cell.angle_alpha   90.00
_cell.angle_beta   90.00
_cell.angle_gamma   90.00
#
_symmetry.space_group_name_H-M   'P 1'
#
loop_
_entity.id
_entity.type
_entity.pdbx_description
1 polymer ?
#
loop_
_entity_poly.entity_id
_entity_poly.type
_entity_poly.pdbx_seq_one_letter_code
_entity_poly.pdbx_strand_id
1 'polypeptide(L)'
;MASNTEENRYYYAQEEQGSTIFITDSNQSVRNEYCYDAFGNVLESREDVHNRITYTGQQFDGITQQYYLRARFYNPVIGRFTQEDVYRGDGLNLYAYCGSNPVGYCDPSGYMNCDSKTRA
;
A
#
# COMPACT_ATOMS: atom_id res chain seq x y z
N MET A 1 13.60 -28.40 -26.94
CA MET A 1 12.22 -28.25 -26.44
C MET A 1 12.11 -26.86 -25.85
N ALA A 2 11.48 -25.93 -26.56
CA ALA A 2 11.20 -24.60 -26.00
C ALA A 2 10.10 -24.76 -24.95
N SER A 3 10.39 -24.39 -23.70
CA SER A 3 9.35 -24.27 -22.67
C SER A 3 8.39 -23.18 -23.11
N ASN A 4 7.16 -23.58 -23.46
CA ASN A 4 6.08 -22.65 -23.75
C ASN A 4 5.68 -22.02 -22.41
N THR A 5 6.36 -20.96 -22.01
CA THR A 5 5.99 -20.20 -20.81
C THR A 5 4.71 -19.46 -21.16
N GLU A 6 3.57 -19.92 -20.64
CA GLU A 6 2.33 -19.17 -20.74
C GLU A 6 2.55 -17.81 -20.08
N GLU A 7 2.63 -16.74 -20.88
CA GLU A 7 2.73 -15.38 -20.37
C GLU A 7 1.40 -15.00 -19.72
N ASN A 8 1.27 -15.28 -18.43
CA ASN A 8 0.10 -14.85 -17.68
C ASN A 8 0.25 -13.37 -17.33
N ARG A 9 -0.49 -12.51 -18.04
CA ARG A 9 -0.47 -11.05 -17.84
C ARG A 9 -1.58 -10.65 -16.88
N TYR A 10 -1.20 -9.89 -15.87
CA TYR A 10 -2.13 -9.30 -14.90
C TYR A 10 -2.07 -7.78 -14.97
N TYR A 11 -3.22 -7.14 -14.86
CA TYR A 11 -3.37 -5.69 -14.91
C TYR A 11 -3.89 -5.19 -13.57
N TYR A 12 -3.22 -4.17 -13.03
CA TYR A 12 -3.57 -3.56 -11.75
C TYR A 12 -4.47 -2.35 -11.99
N ALA A 13 -5.65 -2.36 -11.37
CA ALA A 13 -6.48 -1.17 -11.25
C ALA A 13 -6.18 -0.52 -9.89
N GLN A 14 -5.93 0.78 -9.90
CA GLN A 14 -5.59 1.54 -8.70
C GLN A 14 -6.58 2.69 -8.49
N GLU A 15 -6.79 3.07 -7.23
CA GLU A 15 -7.53 4.28 -6.87
C GLU A 15 -6.65 5.55 -6.97
N GLU A 16 -7.21 6.72 -6.65
CA GLU A 16 -6.48 8.01 -6.72
C GLU A 16 -5.21 8.03 -5.86
N GLN A 17 -5.23 7.35 -4.70
CA GLN A 17 -4.07 7.24 -3.81
C GLN A 17 -3.05 6.18 -4.24
N GLY A 18 -3.32 5.45 -5.33
CA GLY A 18 -2.45 4.39 -5.83
C GLY A 18 -2.66 3.02 -5.17
N SER A 19 -3.65 2.86 -4.29
CA SER A 19 -3.99 1.55 -3.73
C SER A 19 -4.59 0.63 -4.80
N THR A 20 -4.16 -0.63 -4.82
CA THR A 20 -4.69 -1.63 -5.76
C THR A 20 -6.10 -2.06 -5.36
N ILE A 21 -7.10 -1.78 -6.19
CA ILE A 21 -8.51 -2.14 -5.94
C ILE A 21 -8.89 -3.46 -6.61
N PHE A 22 -8.40 -3.70 -7.84
CA PHE A 22 -8.68 -4.92 -8.59
C PHE A 22 -7.45 -5.36 -9.37
N ILE A 23 -7.31 -6.67 -9.55
CA ILE A 23 -6.35 -7.26 -10.49
C ILE A 23 -7.14 -8.09 -11.50
N THR A 24 -6.95 -7.82 -12.78
CA THR A 24 -7.59 -8.54 -13.87
C THR A 24 -6.59 -9.34 -14.69
N ASP A 25 -7.06 -10.43 -15.31
CA ASP A 25 -6.29 -11.19 -16.28
C ASP A 25 -6.44 -10.63 -17.70
N SER A 26 -5.79 -11.27 -18.69
CA SER A 26 -5.90 -10.92 -20.11
C SER A 26 -7.31 -11.03 -20.69
N ASN A 27 -8.22 -11.75 -20.03
CA ASN A 27 -9.62 -11.89 -20.42
C ASN A 27 -10.53 -10.88 -19.69
N GLN A 28 -9.94 -9.91 -18.96
CA GLN A 28 -10.66 -8.92 -18.15
C GLN A 28 -11.47 -9.54 -17.00
N SER A 29 -11.14 -10.77 -16.60
CA SER A 29 -11.74 -11.40 -15.42
C SER A 29 -11.06 -10.90 -14.16
N VAL A 30 -11.83 -10.49 -13.16
CA VAL A 30 -11.32 -10.05 -11.86
C VAL A 30 -10.79 -11.25 -11.09
N ARG A 31 -9.49 -11.26 -10.82
CA ARG A 31 -8.78 -12.28 -10.04
C ARG A 31 -8.60 -11.87 -8.60
N ASN A 32 -8.26 -10.61 -8.36
CA ASN A 32 -8.17 -10.07 -7.02
C ASN A 32 -9.03 -8.82 -6.86
N GLU A 33 -9.54 -8.62 -5.66
CA GLU A 33 -10.36 -7.49 -5.26
C GLU A 33 -10.01 -7.12 -3.83
N TYR A 34 -9.86 -5.82 -3.55
CA TYR A 34 -9.51 -5.30 -2.25
C TYR A 34 -10.36 -4.10 -1.88
N CYS A 35 -10.84 -4.08 -0.64
CA CYS A 35 -11.52 -2.96 -0.03
C CYS A 35 -10.72 -2.52 1.19
N TYR A 36 -10.33 -1.25 1.24
CA TYR A 36 -9.52 -0.69 2.33
C TYR A 36 -10.33 0.35 3.13
N ASP A 37 -10.01 0.50 4.41
CA ASP A 37 -10.38 1.69 5.16
C ASP A 37 -9.43 2.87 4.86
N ALA A 38 -9.70 4.02 5.49
CA ALA A 38 -8.87 5.22 5.32
C ALA A 38 -7.39 5.04 5.73
N PHE A 39 -7.09 4.09 6.63
CA PHE A 39 -5.74 3.82 7.14
C PHE A 39 -5.09 2.61 6.45
N GLY A 40 -5.74 2.01 5.45
CA GLY A 40 -5.22 0.88 4.71
C GLY A 40 -5.48 -0.48 5.37
N ASN A 41 -6.39 -0.60 6.34
CA ASN A 41 -6.86 -1.90 6.80
C ASN A 41 -7.71 -2.55 5.71
N VAL A 42 -7.43 -3.81 5.40
CA VAL A 42 -8.22 -4.58 4.44
C VAL A 42 -9.53 -5.00 5.10
N LEU A 43 -10.65 -4.39 4.67
CA LEU A 43 -11.99 -4.69 5.15
C LEU A 43 -12.54 -5.97 4.51
N GLU A 44 -12.31 -6.09 3.20
CA GLU A 44 -12.69 -7.24 2.40
C GLU A 44 -11.62 -7.48 1.34
N SER A 45 -11.30 -8.75 1.08
CA SER A 45 -10.42 -9.11 -0.03
C SER A 45 -10.80 -10.46 -0.62
N ARG A 46 -10.60 -10.57 -1.92
CA ARG A 46 -10.57 -11.83 -2.66
C ARG A 46 -9.23 -11.91 -3.38
N GLU A 47 -8.50 -12.98 -3.19
CA GLU A 47 -7.22 -13.22 -3.86
C GLU A 47 -7.20 -14.60 -4.52
N ASP A 48 -7.31 -14.64 -5.84
CA ASP A 48 -7.06 -15.86 -6.61
C ASP A 48 -5.58 -16.00 -6.99
N VAL A 49 -4.87 -14.87 -7.06
CA VAL A 49 -3.46 -14.78 -7.44
C VAL A 49 -2.67 -14.12 -6.32
N HIS A 50 -1.48 -14.63 -6.01
CA HIS A 50 -0.62 -14.04 -4.98
C HIS A 50 -0.23 -12.60 -5.38
N ASN A 51 -0.58 -11.62 -4.55
CA ASN A 51 -0.20 -10.24 -4.73
C ASN A 51 0.39 -9.67 -3.43
N ARG A 52 1.33 -8.73 -3.56
CA ARG A 52 1.94 -8.03 -2.43
C ARG A 52 1.74 -6.52 -2.51
N ILE A 53 1.44 -5.98 -3.68
CA ILE A 53 1.29 -4.54 -3.91
C ILE A 53 -0.18 -4.19 -3.69
N THR A 54 -0.45 -3.44 -2.62
CA THR A 54 -1.82 -3.23 -2.14
C THR A 54 -2.05 -1.75 -1.82
N TYR A 55 -2.25 -1.37 -0.55
CA TYR A 55 -2.56 -0.01 -0.14
C TYR A 55 -1.44 0.99 -0.51
N THR A 56 -1.81 2.12 -1.13
CA THR A 56 -0.89 3.16 -1.65
C THR A 56 0.26 2.63 -2.53
N GLY A 57 0.08 1.46 -3.14
CA GLY A 57 1.12 0.80 -3.94
C GLY A 57 2.28 0.24 -3.10
N GLN A 58 2.08 0.09 -1.80
CA GLN A 58 3.10 -0.44 -0.89
C GLN A 58 3.02 -1.96 -0.78
N GLN A 59 4.15 -2.55 -0.38
CA GLN A 59 4.23 -3.99 -0.17
C GLN A 59 3.60 -4.36 1.18
N PHE A 60 2.55 -5.17 1.15
CA PHE A 60 1.95 -5.75 2.33
C PHE A 60 2.61 -7.08 2.69
N ASP A 61 2.94 -7.23 3.97
CA ASP A 61 3.36 -8.49 4.56
C ASP A 61 2.19 -9.08 5.36
N GLY A 62 1.58 -10.14 4.82
CA GLY A 62 0.45 -10.83 5.44
C GLY A 62 0.81 -11.59 6.72
N ILE A 63 2.09 -11.88 6.99
CA ILE A 63 2.52 -12.55 8.22
C ILE A 63 2.52 -11.53 9.37
N THR A 64 3.10 -10.36 9.15
CA THR A 64 3.22 -9.32 10.17
C THR A 64 2.08 -8.30 10.16
N GLN A 65 1.19 -8.39 9.17
CA GLN A 65 0.08 -7.46 8.89
C GLN A 65 0.53 -6.00 8.81
N GLN A 66 1.62 -5.76 8.07
CA GLN A 66 2.26 -4.45 7.98
C GLN A 66 2.59 -4.10 6.53
N TYR A 67 2.64 -2.80 6.25
CA TYR A 67 3.10 -2.25 5.00
C TYR A 67 4.56 -1.85 5.11
N TYR A 68 5.36 -2.25 4.13
CA TYR A 68 6.75 -1.84 4.02
C TYR A 68 6.86 -0.57 3.16
N LEU A 69 7.11 0.57 3.81
CA LEU A 69 7.26 1.87 3.17
C LEU A 69 8.73 2.19 2.89
N ARG A 70 9.57 1.18 2.62
CA ARG A 70 11.04 1.29 2.39
C ARG A 70 11.82 1.70 3.64
N ALA A 71 11.56 2.89 4.18
CA ALA A 71 12.24 3.41 5.36
C ALA A 71 11.73 2.80 6.66
N ARG A 72 10.42 2.58 6.74
CA ARG A 72 9.72 2.17 7.96
C ARG A 72 8.63 1.15 7.63
N PHE A 73 8.28 0.36 8.64
CA PHE A 73 7.09 -0.47 8.60
C PHE A 73 5.91 0.29 9.19
N TYR A 74 4.82 0.34 8.43
CA TYR A 74 3.56 0.94 8.82
C TYR A 74 2.57 -0.15 9.22
N ASN A 75 1.93 0.00 10.38
CA ASN A 75 0.89 -0.89 10.84
C ASN A 75 -0.49 -0.20 10.68
N PRO A 76 -1.35 -0.70 9.78
CA PRO A 76 -2.66 -0.08 9.51
C PRO A 76 -3.65 -0.26 10.67
N VAL A 77 -3.51 -1.33 11.47
CA VAL A 77 -4.43 -1.65 12.57
C VAL A 77 -4.35 -0.58 13.67
N ILE A 78 -3.14 -0.10 13.94
CA ILE A 78 -2.90 1.00 14.90
C ILE A 78 -2.78 2.36 14.22
N GLY A 79 -2.76 2.42 12.88
CA GLY A 79 -2.65 3.63 12.08
C GLY A 79 -1.31 4.39 12.23
N ARG A 80 -0.21 3.69 12.52
CA ARG A 80 1.10 4.30 12.87
C ARG A 80 2.29 3.48 12.40
N PHE A 81 3.46 4.13 12.31
CA PHE A 81 4.72 3.42 12.09
C PHE A 81 5.12 2.61 13.32
N THR A 82 5.84 1.50 13.12
CA THR A 82 6.38 0.67 14.20
C THR A 82 7.78 1.12 14.64
N GLN A 83 8.39 2.04 13.91
CA GLN A 83 9.73 2.59 14.15
C GLN A 83 9.67 4.11 14.23
N GLU A 84 10.55 4.70 15.04
CA GLU A 84 10.69 6.15 15.13
C GLU A 84 11.19 6.73 13.81
N ASP A 85 10.67 7.91 13.46
CA ASP A 85 11.23 8.69 12.37
C ASP A 85 12.68 9.12 12.68
N VAL A 86 13.57 8.86 11.72
CA VAL A 86 14.93 9.39 11.76
C VAL A 86 14.91 10.89 11.47
N TYR A 87 13.92 11.35 10.69
CA TYR A 87 13.69 12.75 10.40
C TYR A 87 12.84 13.41 11.48
N ARG A 88 13.39 14.41 12.18
CA ARG A 88 12.72 15.10 13.30
C ARG A 88 11.95 16.37 12.90
N GLY A 89 11.74 16.59 11.60
CA GLY A 89 11.05 17.76 11.07
C GLY A 89 9.52 17.65 11.05
N ASP A 90 8.96 16.46 11.26
CA ASP A 90 7.52 16.15 11.09
C ASP A 90 6.69 16.36 12.37
N GLY A 91 7.26 17.04 13.35
CA GLY A 91 6.62 17.36 14.63
C GLY A 91 7.04 16.42 15.77
N LEU A 92 6.29 16.48 16.88
CA LEU A 92 6.64 15.76 18.12
C LEU A 92 6.32 14.27 18.07
N ASN A 93 5.47 13.83 17.13
CA ASN A 93 5.04 12.45 17.02
C ASN A 93 5.81 11.71 15.93
N LEU A 94 6.94 11.09 16.31
CA LEU A 94 7.84 10.37 15.40
C LEU A 94 7.27 9.06 14.84
N TYR A 95 6.04 8.68 15.21
CA TYR A 95 5.37 7.48 14.73
C TYR A 95 4.11 7.78 13.90
N ALA A 96 3.80 9.06 13.67
CA ALA A 96 2.61 9.45 12.94
C ALA A 96 2.70 9.04 11.47
N TYR A 97 1.64 8.44 10.95
CA TYR A 97 1.47 8.23 9.51
C TYR A 97 0.63 9.35 8.93
N CYS A 98 1.12 10.02 7.87
CA CYS A 98 0.41 11.09 7.15
C CYS A 98 -0.24 12.16 8.06
N GLY A 99 0.41 12.53 9.17
CA GLY A 99 -0.15 13.49 10.12
C GLY A 99 -1.53 13.10 10.69
N SER A 100 -1.84 11.80 10.77
CA SER A 100 -3.16 11.24 11.10
C SER A 100 -4.27 11.57 10.09
N ASN A 101 -3.93 12.03 8.88
CA ASN A 101 -4.86 12.25 7.78
C ASN A 101 -4.39 11.54 6.49
N PRO A 102 -4.48 10.19 6.45
CA PRO A 102 -4.08 9.38 5.29
C PRO A 102 -5.00 9.55 4.07
N VAL A 103 -6.16 10.20 4.21
CA VAL A 103 -7.05 10.52 3.08
C VAL A 103 -6.52 11.72 2.28
N GLY A 104 -5.98 12.72 2.98
CA GLY A 104 -5.47 13.95 2.36
C GLY A 104 -3.99 13.90 1.98
N TYR A 105 -3.22 13.00 2.59
CA TYR A 105 -1.76 12.93 2.46
C TYR A 105 -1.30 11.49 2.26
N CYS A 106 -0.20 11.34 1.53
CA CYS A 106 0.45 10.07 1.26
C CYS A 106 1.93 10.18 1.59
N ASP A 107 2.50 9.14 2.20
CA ASP A 107 3.95 9.00 2.40
C ASP A 107 4.50 7.80 1.59
N PRO A 108 4.85 8.03 0.30
CA PRO A 108 5.47 7.01 -0.55
C PRO A 108 6.76 6.39 -0.01
N SER A 109 7.50 7.11 0.83
CA SER A 109 8.90 6.80 1.18
C SER A 109 9.12 6.40 2.63
N GLY A 110 8.10 6.57 3.49
CA GLY A 110 8.25 6.42 4.93
C GLY A 110 9.10 7.53 5.56
N TYR A 111 9.26 8.69 4.91
CA TYR A 111 10.01 9.85 5.41
C TYR A 111 9.31 11.19 5.11
N MET A 112 8.20 11.18 4.39
CA MET A 112 7.64 12.41 3.85
C MET A 112 6.88 13.21 4.91
N ASN A 113 7.30 14.47 5.04
CA ASN A 113 6.54 15.48 5.75
C ASN A 113 5.18 15.70 5.08
N CYS A 114 4.14 15.56 5.90
CA CYS A 114 2.74 15.79 5.59
C CYS A 114 2.43 17.24 5.14
N ASP A 115 3.41 18.14 5.10
CA ASP A 115 3.26 19.52 4.60
C ASP A 115 3.17 19.65 3.08
N SER A 116 3.51 18.58 2.34
CA SER A 116 3.54 18.63 0.89
C SER A 116 2.53 17.65 0.29
N LYS A 117 1.52 18.19 -0.40
CA LYS A 117 0.75 17.42 -1.40
C LYS A 117 1.68 17.09 -2.58
N THR A 118 2.75 16.34 -2.35
CA THR A 118 3.72 16.05 -3.40
C THR A 118 3.17 14.95 -4.28
N ARG A 119 2.57 15.38 -5.39
CA ARG A 119 2.21 14.53 -6.54
C ARG A 119 3.47 14.38 -7.39
N ALA A 120 4.00 13.16 -7.49
CA ALA A 120 4.93 12.77 -8.55
C ALA A 120 4.13 12.29 -9.76
#